data_AF-A0A1V5DWV9-F1
#
_entry.id   AF-A0A1V5DWV9-F1
#
_cell.length_a   1.000
_cell.length_b   1.000
_cell.length_c   1.000
_cell.angle_alpha   90.00
_cell.angle_beta   90.00
_cell.angle_gamma   90.00
#
_symmetry.space_group_name_H-M   'P 1'
#
loop_
_entity.id
_entity.type
_entity.pdbx_description
1 polymer ?
#
loop_
_entity_poly.entity_id
_entity_poly.type
_entity_poly.pdbx_seq_one_letter_code
_entity_poly.pdbx_strand_id
1 'polypeptide(L)'
;MPRLSELAGPASYVLVGLFMIFLWERLGVVATVLVASVGELRFLERYSWGRSVLVGVLISLTTWVLFQFVLGVPLPAGIFSWLLVR
;
A
#
# COMPACT_ATOMS: atom_id res chain seq x y z
N MET A 1 -28.14 9.78 -13.33
CA MET A 1 -27.18 8.65 -13.24
C MET A 1 -25.81 9.19 -13.60
N PRO A 2 -24.75 8.88 -12.82
CA PRO A 2 -23.40 9.34 -13.11
C PRO A 2 -22.92 8.81 -14.47
N ARG A 3 -22.06 9.58 -15.15
CA ARG A 3 -21.49 9.17 -16.45
C ARG A 3 -20.41 8.11 -16.22
N LEU A 4 -20.24 7.18 -17.17
CA LEU A 4 -19.19 6.14 -17.10
C LEU A 4 -17.78 6.73 -16.87
N SER A 5 -17.51 7.92 -17.40
CA SER A 5 -16.26 8.65 -17.18
C SER A 5 -16.05 9.13 -15.74
N GLU A 6 -17.14 9.42 -15.01
CA GLU A 6 -17.11 9.86 -13.61
C GLU A 6 -16.87 8.69 -12.65
N LEU A 7 -17.12 7.45 -13.11
CA LEU A 7 -16.88 6.23 -12.34
C LEU A 7 -15.42 5.75 -12.40
N ALA A 8 -14.61 6.26 -13.34
CA ALA A 8 -13.24 5.81 -13.54
C ALA A 8 -12.35 6.04 -12.31
N GLY A 9 -12.51 7.19 -11.63
CA GLY A 9 -11.79 7.50 -10.40
C GLY A 9 -12.11 6.50 -9.28
N PRO A 10 -13.39 6.40 -8.84
CA PRO A 10 -13.79 5.42 -7.82
C PRO A 10 -13.41 3.98 -8.17
N ALA A 11 -13.59 3.56 -9.44
CA ALA A 11 -13.24 2.23 -9.89
C ALA A 11 -11.73 1.95 -9.75
N SER A 12 -10.88 2.96 -9.98
CA SER A 12 -9.43 2.82 -9.84
C SER A 12 -9.01 2.54 -8.38
N TYR A 13 -9.63 3.20 -7.39
CA TYR A 13 -9.37 2.91 -5.97
C TYR A 13 -9.87 1.52 -5.57
N VAL A 14 -11.01 1.07 -6.11
CA VAL A 14 -11.49 -0.31 -5.90
C VAL A 14 -10.48 -1.32 -6.45
N LEU A 15 -9.94 -1.08 -7.64
CA LEU A 15 -8.90 -1.94 -8.23
C LEU A 15 -7.63 -1.98 -7.39
N VAL A 16 -7.19 -0.84 -6.83
CA VAL A 16 -6.05 -0.82 -5.91
C VAL A 16 -6.36 -1.61 -4.64
N GLY A 17 -7.57 -1.49 -4.09
CA GLY A 17 -7.99 -2.31 -2.94
C GLY A 17 -7.96 -3.81 -3.23
N LEU A 18 -8.45 -4.24 -4.39
CA LEU A 18 -8.37 -5.65 -4.83
C LEU A 18 -6.91 -6.10 -5.00
N PHE A 19 -6.06 -5.25 -5.56
CA PHE A 19 -4.64 -5.51 -5.70
C PHE A 19 -3.93 -5.64 -4.34
N MET A 20 -4.28 -4.79 -3.38
CA MET A 20 -3.77 -4.88 -2.00
C MET A 20 -4.14 -6.22 -1.37
N ILE A 21 -5.40 -6.67 -1.48
CA ILE A 21 -5.83 -7.96 -0.92
C ILE A 21 -4.97 -9.11 -1.44
N PHE A 22 -4.67 -9.11 -2.75
CA PHE A 22 -3.86 -10.18 -3.35
C PHE A 22 -2.39 -10.14 -2.92
N LEU A 23 -1.82 -8.95 -2.76
CA LEU A 23 -0.41 -8.77 -2.41
C LEU A 23 -0.14 -8.85 -0.91
N TRP A 24 -1.14 -8.58 -0.07
CA TRP A 24 -1.01 -8.42 1.38
C TRP A 24 -0.20 -9.53 2.02
N GLU A 25 -0.59 -10.79 1.79
CA GLU A 25 0.09 -11.97 2.33
C GLU A 25 1.38 -12.31 1.57
N ARG A 26 1.41 -12.06 0.25
CA ARG A 26 2.52 -12.48 -0.62
C ARG A 26 3.75 -11.60 -0.47
N LEU A 27 3.58 -10.28 -0.60
CA LEU A 27 4.66 -9.30 -0.42
C LEU A 27 4.85 -8.92 1.04
N GLY A 28 3.85 -9.14 1.87
CA GLY A 28 3.82 -8.61 3.22
C GLY A 28 3.32 -7.17 3.24
N VAL A 29 2.87 -6.75 4.41
CA VAL A 29 2.09 -5.51 4.57
C VAL A 29 2.90 -4.28 4.22
N VAL A 30 4.16 -4.22 4.66
CA VAL A 30 5.03 -3.04 4.45
C VAL A 30 5.27 -2.80 2.96
N ALA A 31 5.67 -3.84 2.21
CA ALA A 31 5.88 -3.72 0.77
C ALA A 31 4.56 -3.48 0.01
N THR A 32 3.48 -4.14 0.42
CA THR A 32 2.15 -3.94 -0.21
C THR A 32 1.68 -2.50 -0.06
N VAL A 33 1.76 -1.95 1.15
CA VAL A 33 1.40 -0.55 1.44
C VAL A 33 2.30 0.41 0.67
N LEU A 34 3.61 0.14 0.60
CA LEU A 34 4.54 0.98 -0.18
C LEU A 34 4.17 0.98 -1.67
N VAL A 35 4.01 -0.18 -2.28
CA VAL A 35 3.71 -0.29 -3.72
C VAL A 35 2.35 0.34 -4.05
N ALA A 36 1.33 0.06 -3.24
CA ALA A 36 -0.01 0.62 -3.43
C ALA A 36 -0.01 2.14 -3.28
N SER A 37 0.57 2.68 -2.19
CA SER A 37 0.62 4.14 -1.97
C SER A 37 1.44 4.86 -3.04
N VAL A 38 2.59 4.33 -3.45
CA VAL A 38 3.37 4.90 -4.56
C VAL A 38 2.57 4.86 -5.86
N GLY A 39 1.90 3.74 -6.14
CA GLY A 39 1.05 3.56 -7.32
C GLY A 39 -0.10 4.56 -7.36
N GLU A 40 -0.85 4.68 -6.26
CA GLU A 40 -1.95 5.64 -6.11
C GLU A 40 -1.45 7.08 -6.31
N LEU A 41 -0.44 7.49 -5.54
CA LEU A 41 0.09 8.85 -5.62
C LEU A 41 0.65 9.17 -7.00
N ARG A 42 1.31 8.20 -7.64
CA ARG A 42 1.95 8.43 -8.94
C ARG A 42 0.95 8.42 -10.09
N PHE A 43 0.05 7.43 -10.13
CA PHE A 43 -0.80 7.17 -11.30
C PHE A 43 -2.19 7.78 -11.16
N LEU A 44 -2.77 7.79 -9.95
CA LEU A 44 -4.10 8.37 -9.71
C LEU A 44 -3.99 9.86 -9.39
N GLU A 45 -3.10 10.22 -8.48
CA GLU A 45 -2.95 11.62 -8.04
C GLU A 45 -1.90 12.43 -8.83
N ARG A 46 -1.15 11.76 -9.72
CA ARG A 46 -0.16 12.38 -10.62
C ARG A 46 0.95 13.17 -9.90
N TYR A 47 1.30 12.79 -8.68
CA TYR A 47 2.44 13.38 -7.97
C TYR A 47 3.77 13.07 -8.66
N SER A 48 4.81 13.84 -8.31
CA SER A 48 6.16 13.56 -8.77
C SER A 48 6.70 12.28 -8.14
N TRP A 49 7.48 11.51 -8.88
CA TRP A 49 8.07 10.25 -8.41
C TRP A 49 8.75 10.38 -7.05
N GLY A 50 9.56 11.42 -6.85
CA GLY A 50 10.24 11.66 -5.58
C GLY A 50 9.26 11.85 -4.41
N ARG A 51 8.16 12.60 -4.61
CA ARG A 51 7.13 12.79 -3.58
C ARG A 51 6.34 11.50 -3.34
N SER A 52 5.92 10.80 -4.40
CA SER A 52 5.20 9.54 -4.29
C SER A 52 5.99 8.50 -3.50
N VAL A 53 7.28 8.33 -3.82
CA VAL A 53 8.17 7.41 -3.11
C VAL A 53 8.37 7.84 -1.66
N LEU A 54 8.68 9.11 -1.41
CA LEU A 54 8.89 9.61 -0.05
C LEU A 54 7.65 9.38 0.83
N VAL A 55 6.48 9.78 0.34
CA VAL A 55 5.21 9.61 1.07
C VAL A 55 4.88 8.13 1.25
N GLY A 56 5.06 7.30 0.22
CA GLY A 56 4.82 5.86 0.35
C GLY A 56 5.73 5.18 1.36
N VAL A 57 7.00 5.58 1.44
CA VAL A 57 7.93 5.12 2.48
C VAL A 57 7.45 5.56 3.86
N LEU A 58 7.07 6.82 4.03
CA LEU A 58 6.55 7.32 5.30
C LEU A 58 5.29 6.57 5.75
N ILE A 59 4.33 6.36 4.84
CA ILE A 59 3.09 5.62 5.14
C ILE A 59 3.41 4.19 5.53
N SER A 60 4.18 3.47 4.72
CA SER A 60 4.50 2.05 4.98
C SER A 60 5.26 1.84 6.30
N LEU A 61 6.25 2.70 6.61
CA LEU A 61 6.95 2.67 7.89
C LEU A 61 6.04 3.03 9.06
N THR A 62 5.17 4.03 8.90
CA THR A 62 4.21 4.39 9.94
C THR A 62 3.25 3.26 10.23
N THR A 63 2.72 2.59 9.20
CA THR A 63 1.88 1.39 9.33
C THR A 63 2.63 0.29 10.08
N TRP A 64 3.88 0.02 9.69
CA TRP A 64 4.70 -0.97 10.38
C TRP A 64 4.86 -0.64 11.87
N VAL A 65 5.27 0.60 12.20
CA VAL A 65 5.50 1.03 13.58
C VAL A 65 4.22 0.96 14.41
N LEU A 66 3.12 1.47 13.87
CA LEU A 66 1.82 1.47 14.53
C LEU A 66 1.40 0.04 14.89
N PHE A 67 1.44 -0.88 13.93
CA PHE A 67 0.95 -2.24 14.18
C PHE A 67 1.90 -3.04 15.06
N GLN A 68 3.21 -2.94 14.84
CA GLN A 68 4.18 -3.75 15.60
C GLN A 68 4.38 -3.24 17.03
N PHE A 69 4.51 -1.92 17.23
CA PHE A 69 4.90 -1.37 18.53
C PHE A 69 3.75 -0.75 19.31
N VAL A 70 2.77 -0.15 18.63
CA VAL A 70 1.64 0.51 19.31
C VAL A 70 0.50 -0.48 19.55
N LEU A 71 0.16 -1.29 18.55
CA LEU A 71 -0.95 -2.24 18.62
C LEU A 71 -0.52 -3.65 19.02
N GLY A 72 0.76 -4.00 18.87
CA GLY A 72 1.28 -5.34 19.14
C GLY A 72 0.70 -6.44 18.21
N VAL A 73 0.26 -6.06 17.01
CA VAL A 73 -0.34 -6.97 16.03
C VAL A 73 0.73 -7.42 15.03
N PRO A 74 1.00 -8.74 14.93
CA PRO A 74 1.94 -9.25 13.94
C PRO A 74 1.37 -9.05 12.53
N LEU A 75 2.12 -8.33 11.69
CA LEU A 75 1.78 -8.16 10.29
C LEU A 75 2.42 -9.25 9.42
N PRO A 76 1.74 -9.73 8.38
CA PRO A 76 2.34 -10.57 7.35
C PRO A 76 3.65 -9.96 6.82
N ALA A 77 4.73 -10.71 6.96
CA ALA A 77 6.04 -10.32 6.46
C ALA A 77 6.23 -10.66 4.98
N GLY A 78 5.46 -11.62 4.46
CA GLY A 78 5.50 -12.07 3.06
C GLY A 78 6.92 -12.42 2.61
N ILE A 79 7.41 -11.72 1.58
CA ILE A 79 8.77 -11.90 1.05
C ILE A 79 9.88 -11.58 2.05
N PHE A 80 9.58 -10.92 3.17
CA PHE A 80 10.53 -10.62 4.24
C PHE A 80 10.48 -11.62 5.39
N SER A 81 9.71 -12.70 5.28
CA SER A 81 9.64 -13.76 6.29
C SER A 81 11.02 -14.29 6.70
N TRP A 82 11.97 -14.39 5.77
CA TRP A 82 13.35 -14.79 6.05
C TRP A 82 14.12 -13.82 6.97
N LEU A 83 13.73 -12.55 7.07
CA LEU A 83 14.34 -11.58 8.01
C LEU A 83 13.87 -11.77 9.46
N LEU A 84 12.73 -12.45 9.64
CA LEU A 84 12.13 -12.69 10.95
C LEU A 84 12.53 -14.05 11.55
N VAL A 85 13.09 -14.96 10.75
CA VAL A 85 13.67 -16.22 11.24
C VAL A 85 15.09 -15.92 11.72
N ARG A 86 15.23 -15.63 13.02
CA ARG A 86 16.52 -15.66 13.73
C ARG A 86 16.57 -16.88 14.63
#